data_AF-A0A382SK88-F1
#
_entry.id   AF-A0A382SK88-F1
#
_cell.length_a   1.000
_cell.length_b   1.000
_cell.length_c   1.000
_cell.angle_alpha   90.00
_cell.angle_beta   90.00
_cell.angle_gamma   90.00
#
_symmetry.space_group_name_H-M   'P 1'
#
loop_
_entity.id
_entity.type
_entity.pdbx_description
1 polymer ?
#
loop_
_entity_poly.entity_id
_entity_poly.type
_entity_poly.pdbx_seq_one_letter_code
_entity_poly.pdbx_strand_id
1 'polypeptide(L)' 'VAVARAVEAGSDAILCASTGNTSASAAAYAARCGLRAIILIPGGRIAAGKLSQAIAFGAHIVEVEGNFDHAL' A
#
# COMPACT_ATOMS: atom_id res chain seq x y z
N VAL A 1 11.85 -3.61 -7.04
CA VAL A 1 11.99 -5.06 -6.75
C VAL A 1 10.65 -5.70 -6.36
N ALA A 2 9.94 -5.23 -5.32
CA ALA A 2 8.70 -5.86 -4.85
C ALA A 2 7.63 -6.07 -5.96
N VAL A 3 7.29 -5.03 -6.73
CA VAL A 3 6.29 -5.11 -7.81
C VAL A 3 6.74 -6.08 -8.92
N ALA A 4 8.00 -5.98 -9.37
CA ALA A 4 8.53 -6.88 -10.40
C ALA A 4 8.47 -8.34 -9.96
N ARG A 5 8.82 -8.64 -8.71
CA ARG A 5 8.71 -9.99 -8.14
C ARG A 5 7.25 -10.45 -8.05
N ALA A 6 6.32 -9.57 -7.69
CA ALA A 6 4.90 -9.88 -7.66
C ALA A 6 4.36 -10.22 -9.06
N VAL A 7 4.79 -9.49 -10.09
CA VAL A 7 4.47 -9.83 -11.49
C VAL A 7 5.08 -11.17 -11.90
N GLU A 8 6.36 -11.40 -11.61
CA GLU A 8 7.03 -12.69 -11.91
C GLU A 8 6.34 -13.87 -11.21
N ALA A 9 5.84 -13.66 -10.00
CA ALA A 9 5.13 -14.67 -9.23
C ALA A 9 3.66 -14.86 -9.66
N GLY A 10 3.14 -14.04 -10.59
CA GLY A 10 1.73 -14.07 -11.01
C GLY A 10 0.76 -13.62 -9.91
N SER A 11 1.19 -12.78 -8.97
CA SER A 11 0.35 -12.26 -7.90
C SER A 11 -0.71 -11.29 -8.42
N ASP A 12 -1.85 -11.21 -7.75
CA ASP A 12 -2.93 -10.25 -8.09
C ASP A 12 -2.81 -8.89 -7.36
N ALA A 13 -1.94 -8.83 -6.34
CA ALA A 13 -1.82 -7.68 -5.46
C ALA A 13 -0.46 -7.60 -4.75
N ILE A 14 -0.13 -6.41 -4.25
CA ILE A 14 0.95 -6.17 -3.29
C ILE A 14 0.40 -5.47 -2.04
N LEU A 15 1.09 -5.66 -0.91
CA LEU A 15 0.76 -5.02 0.36
C LEU A 15 1.95 -4.18 0.86
N CYS A 16 1.68 -3.01 1.43
CA CYS A 16 2.67 -2.16 2.07
C CYS A 16 2.13 -1.56 3.37
N ALA A 17 2.83 -1.78 4.48
CA ALA A 17 2.55 -1.14 5.76
C ALA A 17 3.39 0.14 5.91
N SER A 18 3.02 1.20 5.18
CA SER A 18 3.72 2.48 5.18
C SER A 18 2.77 3.61 4.80
N THR A 19 3.06 4.83 5.25
CA THR A 19 2.22 6.02 5.02
C THR A 19 2.99 7.10 4.25
N GLY A 20 4.00 6.73 3.48
CA GLY A 20 4.95 7.68 2.88
C GLY A 20 5.30 7.35 1.43
N ASN A 21 6.50 7.77 1.03
CA ASN A 21 6.97 7.60 -0.35
C ASN A 21 7.04 6.13 -0.78
N THR A 22 7.29 5.21 0.15
CA THR A 22 7.31 3.76 -0.14
C THR A 22 5.94 3.26 -0.61
N SER A 23 4.86 3.62 0.09
CA SER A 23 3.49 3.27 -0.31
C SER A 23 3.06 3.97 -1.60
N ALA A 24 3.45 5.22 -1.80
CA ALA A 24 3.16 5.96 -3.02
C ALA A 24 3.85 5.33 -4.24
N SER A 25 5.14 5.01 -4.12
CA SER A 25 5.91 4.32 -5.16
C SER A 25 5.33 2.93 -5.45
N ALA A 26 5.06 2.15 -4.41
CA ALA A 26 4.44 0.83 -4.56
C ALA A 26 3.10 0.91 -5.30
N ALA A 27 2.23 1.86 -4.95
CA ALA A 27 0.95 2.09 -5.61
C ALA A 27 1.12 2.48 -7.09
N ALA A 28 2.03 3.42 -7.39
CA ALA A 28 2.29 3.87 -8.75
C ALA A 28 2.74 2.72 -9.66
N TYR A 29 3.70 1.90 -9.20
CA TYR A 29 4.20 0.78 -9.98
C TYR A 29 3.20 -0.37 -10.06
N ALA A 30 2.43 -0.65 -8.99
CA ALA A 30 1.36 -1.63 -9.02
C ALA A 30 0.29 -1.27 -10.06
N ALA A 31 -0.17 0.00 -10.05
CA ALA A 31 -1.13 0.50 -11.02
C ALA A 31 -0.62 0.36 -12.46
N ARG A 32 0.67 0.66 -12.69
CA ARG A 32 1.31 0.47 -14.00
C ARG A 32 1.34 -0.98 -14.46
N CYS A 33 1.48 -1.92 -13.53
CA CYS A 33 1.55 -3.36 -13.81
C CYS A 33 0.19 -4.07 -13.74
N GLY A 34 -0.91 -3.35 -13.52
CA GLY A 34 -2.24 -3.96 -13.37
C GLY A 34 -2.43 -4.74 -12.05
N LEU A 35 -1.56 -4.51 -11.06
CA LEU A 35 -1.66 -5.11 -9.74
C LEU A 35 -2.47 -4.21 -8.80
N ARG A 36 -3.21 -4.82 -7.89
CA ARG A 36 -3.83 -4.07 -6.79
C ARG A 36 -2.77 -3.68 -5.76
N ALA A 37 -2.77 -2.42 -5.32
CA ALA A 37 -1.95 -1.98 -4.19
C ALA A 37 -2.81 -1.86 -2.94
N ILE A 38 -2.42 -2.56 -1.87
CA ILE A 38 -3.09 -2.51 -0.57
C ILE A 38 -2.14 -1.83 0.41
N ILE A 39 -2.58 -0.74 1.03
CA ILE A 39 -1.80 -0.01 2.03
C ILE A 39 -2.41 -0.23 3.39
N LEU A 40 -1.67 -0.91 4.26
CA LEU A 40 -2.10 -1.18 5.62
C LEU A 40 -1.61 -0.06 6.54
N ILE A 41 -2.52 0.53 7.31
CA ILE A 41 -2.20 1.58 8.28
C ILE A 41 -2.75 1.22 9.67
N PRO A 42 -2.08 1.62 10.76
CA PRO A 42 -2.58 1.40 12.10
C PRO A 42 -3.72 2.38 12.39
N GLY A 43 -4.63 1.96 13.24
CA GLY A 43 -5.83 2.70 13.61
C GLY A 43 -5.47 3.99 14.32
N GLY A 44 -6.03 5.10 13.86
CA GLY A 44 -5.78 6.42 14.43
C GLY A 44 -5.74 7.54 13.40
N ARG A 45 -5.37 8.75 13.86
CA ARG A 45 -5.38 9.95 13.00
C ARG A 45 -4.12 10.03 12.13
N ILE A 46 -4.07 9.24 11.06
CA ILE A 46 -3.10 9.48 9.97
C ILE A 46 -3.59 10.65 9.13
N ALA A 47 -2.72 11.65 8.95
CA ALA A 47 -3.05 12.80 8.11
C ALA A 47 -3.29 12.33 6.67
N ALA A 48 -4.48 12.60 6.12
CA ALA A 48 -4.86 12.21 4.75
C ALA A 48 -3.84 12.69 3.70
N GLY A 49 -3.20 13.84 3.93
CA GLY A 49 -2.14 14.37 3.06
C GLY A 49 -0.97 13.41 2.86
N LYS A 50 -0.63 12.56 3.85
CA LYS A 50 0.41 11.54 3.75
C LYS A 50 0.05 10.39 2.80
N LEU A 51 -1.24 10.11 2.65
CA LEU A 51 -1.76 9.04 1.79
C LEU A 51 -2.20 9.53 0.42
N SER A 52 -2.26 10.84 0.21
CA SER A 52 -2.75 11.49 -1.01
C SER A 52 -2.19 10.88 -2.30
N GLN A 53 -0.87 10.66 -2.36
CA GLN A 53 -0.22 10.07 -3.53
C GLN A 53 -0.63 8.61 -3.77
N ALA A 54 -0.68 7.79 -2.72
CA ALA A 54 -1.09 6.39 -2.85
C ALA A 54 -2.55 6.28 -3.33
N ILE A 55 -3.43 7.13 -2.78
CA ILE A 55 -4.84 7.23 -3.19
C ILE A 55 -4.94 7.68 -4.66
N ALA A 56 -4.14 8.66 -5.08
CA ALA A 56 -4.12 9.14 -6.47
C ALA A 56 -3.71 8.03 -7.47
N PHE A 57 -2.89 7.07 -7.04
CA PHE A 57 -2.54 5.88 -7.83
C PHE A 57 -3.53 4.71 -7.65
N GLY A 58 -4.67 4.92 -6.99
CA GLY A 58 -5.72 3.91 -6.84
C GLY A 58 -5.45 2.85 -5.78
N ALA A 59 -4.60 3.15 -4.80
CA ALA A 59 -4.34 2.21 -3.70
C ALA A 59 -5.57 2.02 -2.80
N HIS A 60 -5.79 0.78 -2.38
CA HIS A 60 -6.79 0.43 -1.39
C HIS A 60 -6.20 0.57 0.02
N ILE A 61 -6.71 1.53 0.79
CA ILE A 61 -6.26 1.77 2.16
C ILE A 61 -7.06 0.90 3.12
N VAL A 62 -6.36 0.12 3.94
CA VAL A 62 -6.96 -0.71 5.00
C VAL A 62 -6.41 -0.22 6.34
N GLU A 63 -7.31 0.24 7.20
CA GLU A 63 -6.99 0.64 8.56
C GLU A 63 -7.23 -0.53 9.52
N VAL A 64 -6.25 -0.82 10.37
CA VAL A 64 -6.32 -1.91 11.36
C VAL A 64 -6.50 -1.30 12.74
N GLU A 65 -7.50 -1.72 13.50
CA GLU A 65 -7.68 -1.23 14.87
C GLU A 65 -6.45 -1.57 15.75
N GLY A 66 -5.80 -0.54 16.29
CA GLY A 66 -4.61 -0.67 17.15
C GLY A 66 -3.28 -0.48 16.43
N ASN A 67 -2.19 -0.96 17.06
CA ASN A 67 -0.83 -0.88 16.54
C ASN A 67 -0.51 -2.09 15.65
N PHE A 68 0.40 -1.93 14.69
CA PHE A 68 0.85 -2.99 13.77
C PHE A 68 1.36 -4.24 14.50
N ASP A 69 1.92 -4.09 15.70
CA ASP A 69 2.46 -5.19 16.51
C ASP A 69 1.38 -6.19 16.99
N HIS A 70 0.09 -5.84 16.93
CA HIS A 70 -1.01 -6.78 17.19
C HIS A 70 -1.54 -7.48 15.94
N ALA A 71 -1.07 -7.09 14.75
CA ALA A 71 -1.58 -7.56 13.45
C ALA A 71 -0.67 -8.59 12.76
N LEU A 72 0.52 -8.87 13.31
CA LEU A 72 1.53 -9.84 12.84
C LEU A 72 1.60 -11.04 13.79
#